data_AF-A0A1G1HL81-F1
#
_entry.id   AF-A0A1G1HL81-F1
#
_cell.length_a   1.000
_cell.length_b   1.000
_cell.length_c   1.000
_cell.angle_alpha   90.00
_cell.angle_beta   90.00
_cell.angle_gamma   90.00
#
_symmetry.space_group_name_H-M   'P 1'
#
loop_
_entity.id
_entity.type
_entity.pdbx_description
1 polymer ?
#
loop_
_entity_poly.entity_id
_entity_poly.type
_entity_poly.pdbx_seq_one_letter_code
_entity_poly.pdbx_strand_id
1 'polypeptide(L)'
;MNEEKEELFIVTCTSGFEKIANARSALMFATLAASANYRTILFCIQSAVDIMVKGAIEKNEKPQPGVPTLVQRLGEAMEMGVEIQCCSQTVSNKKLTEEDFLSDIKVAGAMNLIDLVSKAKGTLCF
;
A
#
# COMPACT_ATOMS: atom_id res chain seq x y z
N MET A 1 -6.79 -32.27 -4.71
CA MET A 1 -6.16 -31.05 -5.26
C MET A 1 -5.59 -30.31 -4.07
N ASN A 2 -4.25 -30.28 -3.92
CA ASN A 2 -3.63 -29.47 -2.89
C ASN A 2 -3.82 -28.00 -3.30
N GLU A 3 -4.54 -27.23 -2.49
CA GLU A 3 -4.44 -25.77 -2.53
C GLU A 3 -3.00 -25.45 -2.14
N GLU A 4 -2.16 -25.08 -3.12
CA GLU A 4 -0.89 -24.42 -2.79
C GLU A 4 -1.25 -23.17 -2.00
N LYS A 5 -0.88 -23.18 -0.72
CA LYS A 5 -1.15 -22.08 0.19
C LYS A 5 -0.42 -20.85 -0.36
N GLU A 6 -1.17 -19.90 -0.89
CA GLU A 6 -0.63 -18.66 -1.46
C GLU A 6 0.29 -17.99 -0.41
N GLU A 7 1.59 -17.95 -0.69
CA GLU A 7 2.57 -17.44 0.27
C GLU A 7 2.36 -15.93 0.43
N LEU A 8 2.30 -15.45 1.68
CA LEU A 8 2.03 -14.05 1.99
C LEU A 8 3.31 -13.21 1.93
N PHE A 9 3.26 -12.06 1.26
CA PHE A 9 4.32 -11.05 1.27
C PHE A 9 3.78 -9.70 1.74
N ILE A 10 4.49 -9.05 2.67
CA ILE A 10 4.06 -7.77 3.23
C ILE A 10 5.00 -6.65 2.78
N VAL A 11 4.42 -5.57 2.27
CA VAL A 11 5.15 -4.31 2.09
C VAL A 11 4.56 -3.30 3.05
N THR A 12 5.37 -2.73 3.92
CA THR A 12 4.96 -1.64 4.81
C THR A 12 5.46 -0.33 4.24
N CYS A 13 4.58 0.66 4.14
CA CYS A 13 4.92 2.02 3.72
C CYS A 13 4.56 3.01 4.81
N THR A 14 5.52 3.84 5.19
CA THR A 14 5.34 4.92 6.17
C THR A 14 5.42 6.32 5.56
N SER A 15 6.02 6.41 4.37
CA SER A 15 6.32 7.65 3.67
C SER A 15 5.16 8.12 2.79
N GLY A 16 4.85 9.42 2.86
CA GLY A 16 3.84 10.08 2.04
C GLY A 16 4.45 10.99 0.97
N PHE A 17 3.75 12.09 0.67
CA PHE A 17 4.20 13.07 -0.33
C PHE A 17 5.51 13.78 0.03
N GLU A 18 5.89 13.82 1.31
CA GLU A 18 7.16 14.37 1.78
C GLU A 18 8.38 13.54 1.35
N LYS A 19 8.18 12.25 1.07
CA LYS A 19 9.20 11.30 0.59
C LYS A 19 8.63 10.40 -0.49
N ILE A 20 8.11 11.02 -1.55
CA ILE A 20 7.36 10.35 -2.62
C ILE A 20 8.12 9.18 -3.30
N ALA A 21 9.45 9.24 -3.37
CA ALA A 21 10.27 8.17 -3.93
C ALA A 21 10.17 6.85 -3.14
N ASN A 22 10.02 6.93 -1.80
CA ASN A 22 9.82 5.75 -0.96
C ASN A 22 8.46 5.12 -1.22
N ALA A 23 7.40 5.92 -1.31
CA ALA A 23 6.07 5.42 -1.62
C ALA A 23 5.99 4.76 -3.01
N ARG A 24 6.63 5.36 -4.03
CA ARG A 24 6.75 4.75 -5.37
C ARG A 24 7.50 3.43 -5.32
N SER A 25 8.57 3.34 -4.51
CA SER A 25 9.33 2.10 -4.34
C SER A 25 8.50 1.03 -3.64
N ALA A 26 7.76 1.38 -2.58
CA ALA A 26 6.86 0.47 -1.88
C ALA A 26 5.82 -0.13 -2.83
N LEU A 27 5.15 0.72 -3.62
CA LEU A 27 4.19 0.26 -4.63
C LEU A 27 4.85 -0.65 -5.67
N MET A 28 5.99 -0.24 -6.23
CA MET A 28 6.74 -1.06 -7.20
C MET A 28 7.09 -2.45 -6.65
N PHE A 29 7.61 -2.54 -5.43
CA PHE A 29 7.98 -3.83 -4.84
C PHE A 29 6.75 -4.66 -4.45
N ALA A 30 5.63 -4.03 -4.06
CA ALA A 30 4.38 -4.74 -3.84
C ALA A 30 3.86 -5.36 -5.15
N THR A 31 3.86 -4.59 -6.24
CA THR A 31 3.50 -5.08 -7.58
C THR A 31 4.39 -6.25 -8.00
N LEU A 32 5.71 -6.16 -7.77
CA LEU A 32 6.65 -7.24 -8.09
C LEU A 32 6.39 -8.50 -7.26
N ALA A 33 6.09 -8.37 -5.96
CA ALA A 33 5.73 -9.51 -5.13
C ALA A 33 4.44 -10.19 -5.63
N ALA A 34 3.42 -9.41 -5.98
CA ALA A 34 2.19 -9.94 -6.57
C ALA A 34 2.46 -10.66 -7.92
N SER A 35 3.31 -10.07 -8.77
CA SER A 35 3.72 -10.70 -10.04
C SER A 35 4.50 -12.00 -9.87
N ALA A 36 5.11 -12.21 -8.70
CA ALA A 36 5.79 -13.45 -8.33
C ALA A 36 4.85 -14.49 -7.68
N ASN A 37 3.53 -14.30 -7.80
CA ASN A 37 2.47 -15.15 -7.23
C ASN A 37 2.45 -15.18 -5.69
N TYR A 38 2.93 -14.12 -5.04
CA TYR A 38 2.67 -13.93 -3.62
C TYR A 38 1.34 -13.23 -3.41
N ARG A 39 0.54 -13.69 -2.45
CA ARG A 39 -0.53 -12.88 -1.89
C ARG A 39 0.11 -11.68 -1.23
N THR A 40 -0.08 -10.49 -1.80
CA THR A 40 0.67 -9.31 -1.39
C THR A 40 -0.22 -8.26 -0.73
N ILE A 41 0.20 -7.79 0.45
CA ILE A 41 -0.46 -6.69 1.16
C ILE A 41 0.50 -5.50 1.24
N LEU A 42 0.03 -4.33 0.78
CA LEU A 42 0.65 -3.04 1.06
C LEU A 42 -0.02 -2.42 2.29
N PHE A 43 0.68 -2.41 3.43
CA PHE A 43 0.19 -1.82 4.66
C PHE A 43 0.72 -0.38 4.84
N CYS A 44 -0.18 0.59 4.78
CA CYS A 44 0.09 2.02 4.87
C CYS A 44 -0.08 2.53 6.30
N ILE A 45 0.95 3.19 6.82
CA ILE A 45 0.98 3.81 8.16
C ILE A 45 1.46 5.26 8.01
N GLN A 46 1.12 6.13 8.96
CA GLN A 46 1.58 7.52 9.00
C GLN A 46 1.24 8.30 7.71
N SER A 47 2.24 8.90 7.06
CA SER A 47 2.06 9.75 5.89
C SER A 47 1.66 8.94 4.65
N ALA A 48 1.92 7.63 4.60
CA ALA A 48 1.51 6.79 3.47
C ALA A 48 -0.02 6.72 3.31
N VAL A 49 -0.78 6.90 4.40
CA VAL A 49 -2.26 6.93 4.35
C VAL A 49 -2.75 8.11 3.51
N ASP A 50 -2.03 9.23 3.47
CA ASP A 50 -2.43 10.42 2.70
C ASP A 50 -2.44 10.16 1.19
N ILE A 51 -1.64 9.19 0.72
CA ILE A 51 -1.59 8.82 -0.70
C ILE A 51 -2.88 8.12 -1.15
N MET A 52 -3.54 7.41 -0.24
CA MET A 52 -4.72 6.61 -0.55
C MET A 52 -6.03 7.42 -0.55
N VAL A 53 -5.97 8.70 -0.12
CA VAL A 53 -7.12 9.61 -0.08
C VAL A 53 -7.49 10.07 -1.50
N LYS A 54 -8.79 10.07 -1.82
CA LYS A 54 -9.31 10.51 -3.12
C LYS A 54 -8.82 11.91 -3.48
N GLY A 55 -8.27 12.08 -4.68
CA GLY A 55 -7.81 13.38 -5.18
C GLY A 55 -6.50 13.89 -4.54
N ALA A 56 -5.91 13.14 -3.60
CA ALA A 56 -4.71 13.60 -2.90
C ALA A 56 -3.47 13.55 -3.79
N ILE A 57 -3.35 12.53 -4.64
CA ILE A 57 -2.20 12.37 -5.54
C ILE A 57 -2.17 13.53 -6.55
N GLU A 58 -3.29 13.81 -7.20
CA GLU A 58 -3.47 14.87 -8.20
C GLU A 58 -3.17 16.25 -7.63
N LYS A 59 -3.46 16.45 -6.33
CA LYS A 59 -3.23 17.71 -5.64
C LYS A 59 -1.75 17.92 -5.25
N ASN A 60 -1.02 16.85 -4.92
CA ASN A 60 0.27 16.97 -4.24
C ASN A 60 1.46 16.51 -5.11
N GLU A 61 1.28 15.56 -6.02
CA GLU A 61 2.35 15.09 -6.89
C GLU A 61 2.52 16.02 -8.11
N LYS A 62 3.77 16.39 -8.39
CA LYS A 62 4.15 17.05 -9.65
C LYS A 62 4.84 16.01 -10.55
N PRO A 63 4.20 15.56 -11.64
CA PRO A 63 4.80 14.61 -12.56
C PRO A 63 6.12 15.13 -13.12
N GLN A 64 7.08 14.23 -13.33
CA GLN A 64 8.37 14.54 -13.94
C GLN A 64 8.56 13.64 -15.19
N PRO A 65 9.07 14.19 -16.30
CA PRO A 65 9.34 13.37 -17.49
C PRO A 65 10.24 12.17 -17.17
N GLY A 66 9.86 10.98 -17.62
CA GLY A 66 10.63 9.75 -17.42
C GLY A 66 10.54 9.12 -16.03
N VAL A 67 9.76 9.69 -15.10
CA VAL A 67 9.56 9.14 -13.75
C VAL A 67 8.11 8.67 -13.59
N PRO A 68 7.87 7.39 -13.23
CA PRO A 68 6.51 6.91 -12.96
C PRO A 68 5.83 7.70 -11.85
N THR A 69 4.57 8.07 -12.06
CA THR A 69 3.75 8.76 -11.06
C THR A 69 3.23 7.80 -9.99
N LEU A 70 2.77 8.32 -8.85
CA LEU A 70 2.07 7.50 -7.85
C LEU A 70 0.78 6.91 -8.42
N VAL A 71 0.05 7.64 -9.27
CA VAL A 71 -1.16 7.11 -9.93
C VAL A 71 -0.82 5.89 -10.78
N GLN A 72 0.26 5.95 -11.57
CA GLN A 72 0.72 4.82 -12.38
C GLN A 72 1.10 3.63 -11.49
N ARG A 73 1.91 3.85 -10.46
CA ARG A 73 2.34 2.78 -9.55
C ARG A 73 1.19 2.17 -8.75
N LEU A 74 0.23 2.98 -8.35
CA LEU A 74 -0.96 2.53 -7.65
C LEU A 74 -1.87 1.71 -8.56
N GLY A 75 -2.08 2.16 -9.80
CA GLY A 75 -2.81 1.42 -10.82
C GLY A 75 -2.17 0.06 -11.09
N GLU A 76 -0.85 0.02 -11.34
CA GLU A 76 -0.08 -1.22 -11.51
C GLU A 76 -0.26 -2.18 -10.32
N ALA A 77 -0.21 -1.67 -9.09
CA ALA A 77 -0.38 -2.50 -7.89
C ALA A 77 -1.80 -3.07 -7.78
N MET A 78 -2.83 -2.26 -8.01
CA MET A 78 -4.23 -2.69 -7.94
C MET A 78 -4.57 -3.69 -9.06
N GLU A 79 -4.08 -3.46 -10.29
CA GLU A 79 -4.26 -4.38 -11.42
C GLU A 79 -3.62 -5.75 -11.16
N MET A 80 -2.50 -5.79 -10.45
CA MET A 80 -1.84 -7.03 -10.03
C MET A 80 -2.46 -7.68 -8.79
N GLY A 81 -3.52 -7.11 -8.22
CA GLY A 81 -4.22 -7.68 -7.06
C GLY A 81 -3.54 -7.43 -5.71
N VAL A 82 -2.69 -6.41 -5.60
CA VAL A 82 -2.14 -5.99 -4.30
C VAL A 82 -3.27 -5.53 -3.38
N GLU A 83 -3.41 -6.15 -2.22
CA GLU A 83 -4.35 -5.72 -1.19
C GLU A 83 -3.78 -4.51 -0.44
N ILE A 84 -4.48 -3.37 -0.47
CA ILE A 84 -4.01 -2.16 0.22
C ILE A 84 -4.78 -1.95 1.52
N GLN A 85 -4.04 -1.79 2.62
CA GLN A 85 -4.59 -1.58 3.95
C GLN A 85 -4.06 -0.31 4.58
N CYS A 86 -4.93 0.51 5.16
CA CYS A 86 -4.58 1.72 5.90
C CYS A 86 -4.73 1.51 7.41
N CYS A 87 -3.72 1.93 8.18
CA CYS A 87 -3.72 1.83 9.63
C CYS A 87 -4.90 2.63 10.25
N SER A 88 -5.78 1.94 10.98
CA SER A 88 -6.96 2.54 11.61
C SER A 88 -6.63 3.67 12.59
N GLN A 89 -5.52 3.56 13.32
CA GLN A 89 -5.08 4.61 14.24
C GLN A 89 -4.67 5.87 13.47
N THR A 90 -3.97 5.72 12.33
CA THR A 90 -3.59 6.85 11.49
C THR A 90 -4.80 7.51 10.84
N VAL A 91 -5.75 6.71 10.35
CA VAL A 91 -7.05 7.17 9.81
C VAL A 91 -7.77 8.02 10.85
N SER A 92 -7.87 7.52 12.09
CA SER A 92 -8.50 8.23 13.22
C SER A 92 -7.76 9.53 13.59
N ASN A 93 -6.44 9.49 13.72
CA ASN A 93 -5.63 10.67 14.05
C ASN A 93 -5.76 11.79 13.01
N LYS A 94 -5.96 11.41 11.73
CA LYS A 94 -6.17 12.34 10.62
C LYS A 94 -7.63 12.74 10.41
N LYS A 95 -8.56 12.21 11.23
CA LYS A 95 -10.01 12.45 11.12
C LYS A 95 -10.58 12.05 9.75
N LEU A 96 -10.04 10.99 9.18
CA LEU A 96 -10.50 10.39 7.93
C LEU A 96 -11.50 9.27 8.22
N THR A 97 -12.28 8.91 7.20
CA THR A 97 -13.23 7.80 7.17
C THR A 97 -12.96 6.92 5.96
N GLU A 98 -13.58 5.75 5.90
CA GLU A 98 -13.43 4.85 4.73
C GLU A 98 -13.90 5.50 3.41
N GLU A 99 -14.86 6.42 3.49
CA GLU A 99 -15.42 7.13 2.33
C GLU A 99 -14.41 8.10 1.68
N ASP A 100 -13.35 8.48 2.40
CA ASP A 100 -12.32 9.38 1.91
C ASP A 100 -11.28 8.67 1.01
N PHE A 101 -11.24 7.34 1.01
CA PHE A 101 -10.22 6.56 0.28
C PHE A 101 -10.67 6.10 -1.11
N LEU A 102 -9.70 5.84 -1.98
CA LEU A 102 -9.94 5.15 -3.25
C LEU A 102 -10.73 3.84 -3.03
N SER A 103 -11.45 3.38 -4.06
CA SER A 103 -12.17 2.10 -3.98
C SER A 103 -11.20 0.96 -3.66
N ASP A 104 -11.66 -0.03 -2.89
CA ASP A 104 -10.92 -1.25 -2.50
C ASP A 104 -9.81 -1.07 -1.45
N ILE A 105 -9.64 0.13 -0.88
CA ILE A 105 -8.77 0.35 0.28
C ILE A 105 -9.49 -0.10 1.56
N LYS A 106 -8.84 -0.96 2.35
CA LYS A 106 -9.38 -1.44 3.64
C LYS A 106 -8.72 -0.72 4.80
N VAL A 107 -9.48 -0.45 5.86
CA VAL A 107 -8.92 0.04 7.13
C VAL A 107 -8.63 -1.16 8.04
N ALA A 108 -7.42 -1.23 8.59
CA ALA A 108 -6.96 -2.35 9.41
C ALA A 108 -6.21 -1.87 10.68
N GLY A 109 -6.39 -2.59 11.78
CA GLY A 109 -5.74 -2.28 13.07
C GLY A 109 -4.27 -2.72 13.14
N ALA A 110 -3.52 -2.13 14.07
CA ALA A 110 -2.08 -2.43 14.23
C ALA A 110 -1.80 -3.92 14.54
N MET A 111 -2.65 -4.59 15.34
CA MET A 111 -2.46 -6.03 15.59
C MET A 111 -2.68 -6.89 14.35
N ASN A 112 -3.45 -6.42 13.36
CA ASN A 112 -3.60 -7.12 12.09
C ASN A 112 -2.25 -7.21 11.36
N LEU A 113 -1.47 -6.12 11.35
CA LEU A 113 -0.15 -6.13 10.75
C LEU A 113 0.80 -7.12 11.46
N ILE A 114 0.77 -7.16 12.80
CA ILE A 114 1.58 -8.11 13.58
C ILE A 114 1.21 -9.56 13.25
N ASP A 115 -0.09 -9.88 13.18
CA ASP A 115 -0.57 -11.20 12.81
C ASP A 115 -0.15 -11.59 11.38
N LEU A 116 -0.32 -10.68 10.42
CA LEU A 116 0.05 -10.88 9.02
C LEU A 116 1.56 -11.11 8.86
N VAL A 117 2.39 -10.26 9.45
CA VAL A 117 3.86 -10.37 9.35
C VAL A 117 4.36 -11.68 9.99
N SER A 118 3.73 -12.16 11.06
CA SER A 118 4.10 -13.44 11.68
C SER A 118 3.89 -14.66 10.78
N LYS A 119 3.04 -14.52 9.76
CA LYS A 119 2.69 -15.56 8.77
C LYS A 119 3.33 -15.33 7.41
N ALA A 120 3.95 -14.16 7.20
CA ALA A 120 4.51 -13.77 5.91
C ALA A 120 5.80 -14.53 5.60
N LYS A 121 5.98 -14.88 4.33
CA LYS A 121 7.23 -15.44 3.80
C LYS A 121 8.35 -14.41 3.78
N GLY A 122 7.99 -13.14 3.55
CA GLY A 122 8.90 -12.02 3.49
C GLY A 122 8.19 -10.70 3.78
N THR A 123 8.98 -9.72 4.21
CA THR A 123 8.51 -8.35 4.44
C THR A 123 9.54 -7.32 3.99
N LEU A 124 9.06 -6.19 3.44
CA LEU A 124 9.85 -5.01 3.11
C LEU A 124 9.24 -3.78 3.77
N CYS A 125 10.07 -2.80 4.13
CA CYS A 125 9.65 -1.58 4.81
C CYS A 125 10.26 -0.33 4.14
N PHE A 126 9.43 0.68 3.90
CA PHE A 126 9.75 1.92 3.17
C PHE A 126 9.25 3.20 3.86
#